data_AF-A0A970WTV5-F1
#
_entry.id   AF-A0A970WTV5-F1
#
_cell.length_a   1.000
_cell.length_b   1.000
_cell.length_c   1.000
_cell.angle_alpha   90.00
_cell.angle_beta   90.00
_cell.angle_gamma   90.00
#
_symmetry.space_group_name_H-M   'P 1'
#
loop_
_entity.id
_entity.type
_entity.pdbx_description
1 polymer ?
#
loop_
_entity_poly.entity_id
_entity_poly.type
_entity_poly.pdbx_seq_one_letter_code
_entity_poly.pdbx_strand_id
1 'polypeptide(L)'
;MRASVVDFERAVRYLHFLTCRPRRIERAHDLDRSLRTMEYLWATLLLIVLVVSWVLTLLVMPGNWLMVAAAAGYALLIPAESSLAIGWVTVIVLLALAALGELLEFLAGALGVTKAGGSRRGALLALAGSLIGGVVGLFVGVPIPVVGPLFGAVLLAAAGAFAGALMGEQWKGRDLDESLKIGQAAFWGRLLGTVAKTAVGAVMVGVAIIALIG
;
A
#
# COMPACT_ATOMS: atom_id res chain seq x y z
N MET A 1 -73.76 22.01 -18.32
CA MET A 1 -72.50 22.64 -18.77
C MET A 1 -71.35 22.61 -17.75
N ARG A 2 -71.58 22.52 -16.41
CA ARG A 2 -70.49 22.45 -15.41
C ARG A 2 -69.73 21.12 -15.33
N ALA A 3 -70.37 19.98 -15.64
CA ALA A 3 -69.75 18.65 -15.52
C ALA A 3 -68.59 18.44 -16.52
N SER A 4 -68.73 18.92 -17.76
CA SER A 4 -67.71 18.76 -18.81
C SER A 4 -66.43 19.58 -18.55
N VAL A 5 -66.53 20.71 -17.84
CA VAL A 5 -65.38 21.54 -17.48
C VAL A 5 -64.56 20.89 -16.37
N VAL A 6 -65.20 20.22 -15.41
CA VAL A 6 -64.53 19.52 -14.30
C VAL A 6 -63.75 18.30 -14.80
N ASP A 7 -64.30 17.55 -15.76
CA ASP A 7 -63.60 16.41 -16.37
C ASP A 7 -62.41 16.86 -17.23
N PHE A 8 -62.54 17.99 -17.93
CA PHE A 8 -61.43 18.59 -18.69
C PHE A 8 -60.29 19.03 -17.76
N GLU A 9 -60.57 19.70 -16.64
CA GLU A 9 -59.53 20.06 -15.67
C GLU A 9 -58.85 18.85 -15.04
N ARG A 10 -59.59 17.76 -14.77
CA ARG A 10 -58.99 16.50 -14.29
C ARG A 10 -58.09 15.88 -15.34
N ALA A 11 -58.51 15.86 -16.60
CA ALA A 11 -57.71 15.33 -17.71
C ALA A 11 -56.41 16.13 -17.90
N VAL A 12 -56.47 17.47 -17.85
CA VAL A 12 -55.30 18.35 -17.92
C VAL A 12 -54.36 18.13 -16.73
N ARG A 13 -54.90 17.97 -15.52
CA ARG A 13 -54.09 17.69 -14.31
C ARG A 13 -53.44 16.30 -14.37
N TYR A 14 -54.13 15.30 -14.92
CA TYR A 14 -53.59 13.97 -15.18
C TYR A 14 -52.48 13.99 -16.24
N LEU A 15 -52.70 14.66 -17.37
CA LEU A 15 -51.70 14.83 -18.43
C LEU A 15 -50.46 15.56 -17.92
N HIS A 16 -50.63 16.64 -17.15
CA HIS A 16 -49.53 17.37 -16.54
C HIS A 16 -48.74 16.49 -15.54
N PHE A 17 -49.43 15.67 -14.74
CA PHE A 17 -48.79 14.70 -13.84
C PHE A 17 -48.03 13.60 -14.60
N LEU A 18 -48.59 13.10 -15.70
CA LEU A 18 -47.96 12.13 -16.58
C LEU A 18 -46.73 12.70 -17.29
N THR A 19 -46.72 13.99 -17.65
CA THR A 19 -45.53 14.66 -18.21
C THR A 19 -44.45 14.98 -17.18
N CYS A 20 -44.79 15.08 -15.90
CA CYS A 20 -43.83 15.37 -14.83
C CYS A 20 -43.17 14.09 -14.26
N ARG A 21 -43.84 12.93 -14.38
CA ARG A 21 -43.30 11.59 -14.04
C ARG A 21 -42.02 11.19 -14.79
N PRO A 22 -41.91 11.30 -16.12
CA PRO A 22 -40.71 10.87 -16.86
C PRO A 22 -39.46 11.61 -16.40
N ARG A 23 -39.55 12.93 -16.16
CA ARG A 23 -38.44 13.74 -15.62
C ARG A 23 -37.97 13.33 -14.21
N ARG A 24 -38.80 12.64 -13.43
CA ARG A 24 -38.40 12.12 -12.10
C ARG A 24 -37.67 10.78 -12.23
N ILE A 25 -38.10 9.94 -13.16
CA ILE A 25 -37.49 8.63 -13.44
C ILE A 25 -36.13 8.82 -14.13
N GLU A 26 -36.05 9.72 -15.12
CA GLU A 26 -34.79 10.10 -15.77
C GLU A 26 -33.78 10.65 -14.76
N ARG A 27 -34.18 11.59 -13.89
CA ARG A 27 -33.29 12.11 -12.83
C ARG A 27 -32.83 11.05 -11.82
N ALA A 28 -33.71 10.12 -11.43
CA ALA A 28 -33.32 9.05 -10.50
C ALA A 28 -32.30 8.10 -11.14
N HIS A 29 -32.49 7.79 -12.42
CA HIS A 29 -31.56 6.97 -13.20
C HIS A 29 -30.22 7.70 -13.45
N ASP A 30 -30.24 9.00 -13.73
CA ASP A 30 -29.04 9.82 -13.90
C ASP A 30 -28.26 9.97 -12.58
N LEU A 31 -28.96 10.09 -11.45
CA LEU A 31 -28.34 10.14 -10.13
C LEU A 31 -27.70 8.80 -9.74
N ASP A 32 -28.39 7.67 -9.97
CA ASP A 32 -27.82 6.33 -9.75
C ASP A 32 -26.58 6.10 -10.62
N ARG A 33 -26.65 6.47 -11.91
CA ARG A 33 -25.50 6.38 -12.83
C ARG A 33 -24.34 7.27 -12.39
N SER A 34 -24.61 8.49 -11.95
CA SER A 34 -23.58 9.42 -11.44
C SER A 34 -22.93 8.87 -10.18
N LEU A 35 -23.70 8.36 -9.22
CA LEU A 35 -23.17 7.79 -7.97
C LEU A 35 -22.28 6.58 -8.26
N ARG A 36 -22.73 5.64 -9.10
CA ARG A 36 -21.92 4.48 -9.52
C ARG A 36 -20.62 4.90 -10.19
N THR A 37 -20.66 5.89 -11.08
CA THR A 37 -19.45 6.39 -11.75
C THR A 37 -18.43 6.93 -10.75
N MET A 38 -18.89 7.63 -9.70
CA MET A 38 -18.01 8.13 -8.64
C MET A 38 -17.44 6.99 -7.80
N GLU A 39 -18.23 5.97 -7.47
CA GLU A 39 -17.74 4.78 -6.74
C GLU A 39 -16.63 4.06 -7.50
N TYR A 40 -16.82 3.79 -8.80
CA TYR A 40 -15.79 3.17 -9.63
C TYR A 40 -14.53 4.03 -9.74
N LEU A 41 -14.68 5.35 -9.83
CA LEU A 41 -13.55 6.28 -9.86
C LEU A 41 -12.74 6.20 -8.56
N TRP A 42 -13.39 6.27 -7.40
CA TRP A 42 -12.71 6.17 -6.10
C TRP A 42 -12.04 4.80 -5.90
N ALA A 43 -12.71 3.71 -6.26
CA ALA A 43 -12.14 2.37 -6.17
C ALA A 43 -10.91 2.22 -7.07
N THR A 44 -10.97 2.76 -8.29
CA THR A 44 -9.84 2.76 -9.23
C THR A 44 -8.67 3.58 -8.67
N LEU A 45 -8.93 4.76 -8.10
CA LEU A 45 -7.91 5.58 -7.47
C LEU A 45 -7.26 4.88 -6.27
N LEU A 46 -8.06 4.22 -5.43
CA LEU A 46 -7.54 3.40 -4.34
C LEU A 46 -6.59 2.33 -4.85
N LEU A 47 -7.00 1.54 -5.85
CA LEU A 47 -6.17 0.47 -6.41
C LEU A 47 -4.85 1.01 -6.98
N ILE A 48 -4.88 2.15 -7.68
CA ILE A 48 -3.67 2.82 -8.15
C ILE A 48 -2.76 3.18 -6.97
N VAL A 49 -3.30 3.78 -5.91
CA VAL A 49 -2.53 4.14 -4.72
C VAL A 49 -1.94 2.91 -4.03
N LEU A 50 -2.68 1.80 -3.96
CA LEU A 50 -2.20 0.54 -3.37
C LEU A 50 -1.05 -0.05 -4.19
N VAL A 51 -1.17 -0.11 -5.52
CA VAL A 51 -0.12 -0.63 -6.41
C VAL A 51 1.12 0.26 -6.35
N VAL A 52 0.95 1.58 -6.38
CA VAL A 52 2.08 2.52 -6.23
C VAL A 52 2.74 2.32 -4.87
N SER A 53 1.97 2.23 -3.79
CA SER A 53 2.50 2.01 -2.43
C SER A 53 3.24 0.68 -2.31
N TRP A 54 2.76 -0.37 -2.98
CA TRP A 54 3.44 -1.65 -3.05
C TRP A 54 4.78 -1.56 -3.80
N VAL A 55 4.85 -0.82 -4.90
CA VAL A 55 6.13 -0.54 -5.60
C VAL A 55 7.07 0.29 -4.71
N LEU A 56 6.55 1.25 -3.95
CA LEU A 56 7.36 2.02 -3.00
C LEU A 56 7.99 1.15 -1.90
N THR A 57 7.35 0.02 -1.52
CA THR A 57 7.94 -0.94 -0.57
C THR A 57 9.29 -1.48 -1.05
N LEU A 58 9.50 -1.66 -2.37
CA LEU A 58 10.78 -2.05 -2.95
C LEU A 58 11.85 -0.95 -2.86
N LEU A 59 11.43 0.32 -2.82
CA LEU A 59 12.30 1.49 -2.69
C LEU A 59 12.73 1.76 -1.24
N VAL A 60 12.64 0.76 -0.35
CA VAL A 60 13.00 0.86 1.07
C VAL A 60 12.07 1.83 1.84
N MET A 61 10.96 2.25 1.24
CA MET A 61 9.97 3.12 1.87
C MET A 61 8.94 2.32 2.69
N PRO A 62 8.25 2.94 3.66
CA PRO A 62 7.16 2.32 4.42
C PRO A 62 5.86 2.18 3.60
N GLY A 63 5.95 1.57 2.40
CA GLY A 63 4.83 1.47 1.45
C GLY A 63 3.62 0.70 1.99
N ASN A 64 3.83 -0.33 2.81
CA ASN A 64 2.73 -1.06 3.46
C ASN A 64 1.90 -0.16 4.39
N TRP A 65 2.52 0.82 5.06
CA TRP A 65 1.80 1.78 5.89
C TRP A 65 0.96 2.76 5.06
N LEU A 66 1.44 3.14 3.88
CA LEU A 66 0.67 3.95 2.92
C LEU A 66 -0.56 3.20 2.42
N MET A 67 -0.45 1.88 2.20
CA MET A 67 -1.60 1.05 1.84
C MET A 67 -2.68 1.05 2.92
N VAL A 68 -2.29 0.93 4.19
CA VAL A 68 -3.22 1.00 5.33
C VAL A 68 -3.89 2.37 5.41
N ALA A 69 -3.12 3.45 5.27
CA ALA A 69 -3.66 4.81 5.30
C ALA A 69 -4.63 5.06 4.15
N ALA A 70 -4.32 4.58 2.94
CA ALA A 70 -5.19 4.70 1.78
C ALA A 70 -6.50 3.92 1.97
N ALA A 71 -6.43 2.69 2.48
CA ALA A 71 -7.61 1.88 2.75
C ALA A 71 -8.48 2.49 3.87
N ALA A 72 -7.87 3.02 4.93
CA ALA A 72 -8.58 3.72 6.00
C ALA A 72 -9.26 5.01 5.49
N GLY A 73 -8.55 5.79 4.67
CA GLY A 73 -9.11 6.98 4.02
C GLY A 73 -10.29 6.63 3.12
N TYR A 74 -10.18 5.56 2.33
CA TYR A 74 -11.26 5.07 1.50
C TYR A 74 -12.48 4.62 2.32
N ALA A 75 -12.27 3.87 3.40
CA ALA A 75 -13.34 3.43 4.31
C ALA A 75 -14.06 4.60 5.01
N LEU A 76 -13.40 5.76 5.15
CA LEU A 76 -14.01 6.99 5.69
C LEU A 76 -14.77 7.79 4.63
N LEU A 77 -14.32 7.74 3.37
CA LEU A 77 -14.90 8.51 2.27
C LEU A 77 -16.12 7.83 1.65
N ILE A 78 -16.14 6.50 1.61
CA ILE A 78 -17.19 5.71 0.96
C ILE A 78 -18.20 5.21 1.99
N PRO A 79 -19.51 5.53 1.83
CA PRO A 79 -20.55 5.02 2.71
C PRO A 79 -20.60 3.49 2.72
N ALA A 80 -20.90 2.89 3.87
CA ALA A 80 -20.98 1.44 4.04
C ALA A 80 -22.08 0.78 3.20
N GLU A 81 -23.08 1.55 2.74
CA GLU A 81 -24.16 1.13 1.85
C GLU A 81 -23.69 0.90 0.41
N SER A 82 -22.48 1.37 0.06
CA SER A 82 -21.95 1.32 -1.30
C SER A 82 -21.56 -0.10 -1.71
N SER A 83 -21.78 -0.41 -2.98
CA SER A 83 -21.40 -1.70 -3.58
C SER A 83 -19.89 -1.97 -3.61
N LEU A 84 -19.08 -0.92 -3.46
CA LEU A 84 -17.60 -0.99 -3.44
C LEU A 84 -17.03 -0.49 -2.11
N ALA A 85 -17.80 -0.57 -1.01
CA ALA A 85 -17.33 -0.15 0.32
C ALA A 85 -16.28 -1.12 0.88
N ILE A 86 -15.24 -0.58 1.51
CA ILE A 86 -14.29 -1.37 2.30
C ILE A 86 -14.62 -1.19 3.78
N GLY A 87 -14.86 -2.30 4.48
CA GLY A 87 -15.09 -2.30 5.92
C GLY A 87 -13.81 -2.16 6.75
N TRP A 88 -13.96 -1.72 8.00
CA TRP A 88 -12.86 -1.60 8.97
C TRP A 88 -12.14 -2.91 9.27
N VAL A 89 -12.80 -4.06 9.09
CA VAL A 89 -12.16 -5.38 9.21
C VAL A 89 -11.01 -5.50 8.21
N THR A 90 -11.21 -5.10 6.96
CA THR A 90 -10.16 -5.09 5.93
C THR A 90 -9.01 -4.18 6.35
N VAL A 91 -9.31 -2.97 6.86
CA VAL A 91 -8.28 -2.02 7.33
C VAL A 91 -7.44 -2.64 8.46
N ILE A 92 -8.06 -3.33 9.41
CA ILE A 92 -7.37 -4.01 10.52
C ILE A 92 -6.51 -5.17 9.99
N VAL A 93 -7.02 -5.96 9.04
CA VAL A 93 -6.24 -7.03 8.38
C VAL A 93 -5.03 -6.45 7.66
N LEU A 94 -5.20 -5.37 6.90
CA LEU A 94 -4.10 -4.68 6.23
C LEU A 94 -3.09 -4.12 7.23
N LEU A 95 -3.54 -3.57 8.36
CA LEU A 95 -2.67 -3.10 9.44
C LEU A 95 -1.84 -4.24 10.03
N ALA A 96 -2.47 -5.38 10.31
CA ALA A 96 -1.78 -6.56 10.84
C ALA A 96 -0.74 -7.10 9.84
N LEU A 97 -1.08 -7.17 8.55
CA LEU A 97 -0.16 -7.56 7.49
C LEU A 97 0.98 -6.56 7.33
N ALA A 98 0.72 -5.25 7.37
CA ALA A 98 1.75 -4.23 7.30
C ALA A 98 2.76 -4.38 8.44
N ALA A 99 2.27 -4.55 9.67
CA ALA A 99 3.11 -4.79 10.84
C ALA A 99 3.92 -6.09 10.71
N LEU A 100 3.30 -7.16 10.18
CA LEU A 100 3.99 -8.43 9.92
C LEU A 100 5.12 -8.26 8.90
N GLY A 101 4.89 -7.55 7.79
CA GLY A 101 5.92 -7.29 6.78
C GLY A 101 7.13 -6.53 7.36
N GLU A 102 6.86 -5.52 8.19
CA GLU A 102 7.91 -4.73 8.85
C GLU A 102 8.68 -5.56 9.86
N LEU A 103 7.98 -6.40 10.61
CA LEU A 103 8.59 -7.33 11.56
C LEU A 103 9.48 -8.34 10.83
N LEU A 104 9.02 -8.92 9.71
CA LEU A 104 9.80 -9.88 8.92
C LEU A 104 11.07 -9.24 8.36
N GLU A 105 10.99 -8.00 7.86
CA GLU A 105 12.16 -7.28 7.35
C GLU A 105 13.18 -7.00 8.47
N PHE A 106 12.71 -6.51 9.62
CA PHE A 106 13.54 -6.24 10.78
C PHE A 106 14.20 -7.51 11.33
N LEU A 107 13.41 -8.57 11.50
CA LEU A 107 13.89 -9.85 12.00
C LEU A 107 14.86 -10.50 11.03
N ALA A 108 14.62 -10.48 9.72
CA ALA A 108 15.55 -11.06 8.76
C ALA A 108 16.92 -10.37 8.80
N GLY A 109 16.95 -9.03 8.89
CA GLY A 109 18.19 -8.27 9.06
C GLY A 109 18.89 -8.55 10.39
N ALA A 110 18.15 -8.48 11.50
CA ALA A 110 18.71 -8.68 12.83
C ALA A 110 19.15 -10.13 13.08
N LEU A 111 18.34 -11.12 12.65
CA LEU A 111 18.65 -12.54 12.75
C LEU A 111 19.81 -12.93 11.83
N GLY A 112 19.97 -12.28 10.67
CA GLY A 112 21.16 -12.45 9.83
C GLY A 112 22.43 -12.15 10.63
N VAL A 113 22.47 -10.99 11.29
CA VAL A 113 23.61 -10.59 12.14
C VAL A 113 23.79 -11.52 13.33
N THR A 114 22.73 -11.80 14.10
CA THR A 114 22.87 -12.59 15.35
C THR A 114 23.18 -14.06 15.09
N LYS A 115 22.63 -14.69 14.05
CA LYS A 115 22.96 -16.07 13.66
C LYS A 115 24.42 -16.22 13.23
N ALA A 116 25.00 -15.18 12.63
CA ALA A 116 26.42 -15.13 12.32
C ALA A 116 27.30 -14.80 13.54
N GLY A 117 26.73 -14.73 14.74
CA GLY A 117 27.44 -14.41 15.98
C GLY A 117 27.65 -12.91 16.21
N GLY A 118 27.04 -12.05 15.39
CA GLY A 118 27.17 -10.60 15.46
C GLY A 118 26.53 -9.96 16.67
N SER A 119 27.00 -8.75 17.01
CA SER A 119 26.57 -8.02 18.19
C SER A 119 25.32 -7.17 17.93
N ARG A 120 24.68 -6.73 19.03
CA ARG A 120 23.58 -5.74 18.95
C ARG A 120 24.01 -4.44 18.27
N ARG A 121 25.27 -4.03 18.42
CA ARG A 121 25.82 -2.85 17.75
C ARG A 121 25.93 -3.09 16.25
N GLY A 122 26.46 -4.24 15.82
CA GLY A 122 26.48 -4.64 14.41
C GLY A 122 25.09 -4.63 13.79
N ALA A 123 24.08 -5.15 14.48
CA ALA A 123 22.70 -5.13 14.01
C ALA A 123 22.15 -3.69 13.87
N LEU A 124 22.41 -2.82 14.85
CA LEU A 124 21.95 -1.43 14.80
C LEU A 124 22.63 -0.63 13.68
N LEU A 125 23.96 -0.79 13.52
CA LEU A 125 24.68 -0.13 12.44
C LEU A 125 24.29 -0.71 11.07
N ALA A 126 23.95 -2.00 10.97
CA ALA A 126 23.41 -2.58 9.74
C ALA A 126 22.07 -1.94 9.35
N LEU A 127 21.18 -1.71 10.32
CA LEU A 127 19.93 -1.00 10.06
C LEU A 127 20.18 0.44 9.59
N ALA A 128 21.07 1.18 10.27
CA ALA A 128 21.41 2.55 9.89
C ALA A 128 22.06 2.60 8.49
N GLY A 129 23.04 1.72 8.24
CA GLY A 129 23.69 1.59 6.95
C GLY A 129 22.71 1.22 5.84
N SER A 130 21.74 0.33 6.13
CA SER A 130 20.70 -0.03 5.18
C SER A 130 19.80 1.13 4.80
N LEU A 131 19.45 2.00 5.75
CA LEU A 131 18.63 3.18 5.47
C LEU A 131 19.39 4.17 4.60
N ILE A 132 20.65 4.45 4.95
CA ILE A 132 21.51 5.36 4.17
C ILE A 132 21.73 4.78 2.76
N GLY A 133 22.09 3.51 2.67
CA GLY A 133 22.29 2.82 1.40
C GLY A 133 21.04 2.79 0.53
N GLY A 134 19.87 2.55 1.12
CA GLY A 134 18.60 2.62 0.41
C GLY A 134 18.33 3.99 -0.21
N VAL A 135 18.50 5.05 0.58
CA VAL A 135 18.33 6.44 0.11
C VAL A 135 19.33 6.78 -0.99
N VAL A 136 20.62 6.45 -0.80
CA VAL A 136 21.66 6.68 -1.82
C VAL A 136 21.33 5.90 -3.10
N GLY A 137 20.82 4.67 -2.97
CA GLY A 137 20.48 3.84 -4.12
C GLY A 137 19.32 4.35 -4.98
N LEU A 138 18.47 5.23 -4.44
CA LEU A 138 17.47 5.94 -5.24
C LEU A 138 18.11 6.90 -6.25
N PHE A 139 19.29 7.45 -5.94
CA PHE A 139 19.96 8.46 -6.76
C PHE A 139 21.12 7.91 -7.60
N VAL A 140 21.71 6.77 -7.20
CA VAL A 140 22.90 6.18 -7.83
C VAL A 140 22.54 5.03 -8.81
N GLY A 141 21.26 4.68 -8.93
CA GLY A 141 20.78 3.58 -9.79
C GLY A 141 21.07 3.74 -11.29
N VAL A 142 20.94 2.63 -12.03
CA VAL A 142 21.06 2.60 -13.50
C VAL A 142 20.16 3.67 -14.13
N PRO A 143 20.56 4.40 -15.20
CA PRO A 143 19.73 5.41 -15.85
C PRO A 143 18.57 4.81 -16.67
N ILE A 144 17.95 3.75 -16.16
CA ILE A 144 16.67 3.22 -16.65
C ILE A 144 15.60 3.74 -15.68
N PRO A 145 14.66 4.58 -16.16
CA PRO A 145 13.59 5.10 -15.32
C PRO A 145 12.85 3.97 -14.58
N VAL A 146 12.52 4.20 -13.31
CA VAL A 146 11.83 3.27 -12.39
C VAL A 146 12.65 2.03 -12.01
N VAL A 147 13.14 1.25 -12.97
CA VAL A 147 13.86 -0.01 -12.72
C VAL A 147 15.22 0.23 -12.05
N GLY A 148 15.99 1.21 -12.55
CA GLY A 148 17.31 1.53 -12.00
C GLY A 148 17.27 1.94 -10.53
N PRO A 149 16.40 2.87 -10.12
CA PRO A 149 16.21 3.23 -8.71
C PRO A 149 15.74 2.07 -7.83
N LEU A 150 14.90 1.16 -8.33
CA LEU A 150 14.45 -0.03 -7.58
C LEU A 150 15.62 -0.95 -7.24
N PHE A 151 16.40 -1.35 -8.25
CA PHE A 151 17.57 -2.20 -8.04
C PHE A 151 18.64 -1.49 -7.21
N GLY A 152 18.87 -0.21 -7.48
CA GLY A 152 19.82 0.63 -6.74
C GLY A 152 19.47 0.69 -5.26
N ALA A 153 18.23 1.02 -4.91
CA ALA A 153 17.78 1.11 -3.52
C ALA A 153 17.93 -0.21 -2.77
N VAL A 154 17.49 -1.33 -3.36
CA VAL A 154 17.57 -2.65 -2.70
C VAL A 154 19.02 -3.10 -2.51
N LEU A 155 19.85 -2.98 -3.55
CA LEU A 155 21.25 -3.44 -3.50
C LEU A 155 22.10 -2.55 -2.60
N LEU A 156 21.96 -1.23 -2.68
CA LEU A 156 22.72 -0.32 -1.83
C LEU A 156 22.20 -0.35 -0.38
N ALA A 157 20.92 -0.63 -0.13
CA ALA A 157 20.45 -0.93 1.21
C ALA A 157 21.11 -2.20 1.77
N ALA A 158 21.17 -3.28 1.01
CA ALA A 158 21.85 -4.50 1.45
C ALA A 158 23.35 -4.28 1.66
N ALA A 159 24.03 -3.55 0.76
CA ALA A 159 25.44 -3.18 0.90
C ALA A 159 25.69 -2.25 2.09
N GLY A 160 24.76 -1.33 2.37
CA GLY A 160 24.77 -0.50 3.55
C GLY A 160 24.61 -1.33 4.84
N ALA A 161 23.73 -2.34 4.82
CA ALA A 161 23.59 -3.28 5.92
C ALA A 161 24.88 -4.07 6.19
N PHE A 162 25.52 -4.55 5.12
CA PHE A 162 26.83 -5.19 5.17
C PHE A 162 27.88 -4.30 5.81
N ALA A 163 28.05 -3.08 5.28
CA ALA A 163 29.07 -2.14 5.74
C ALA A 163 28.82 -1.72 7.20
N GLY A 164 27.56 -1.46 7.55
CA GLY A 164 27.15 -1.12 8.91
C GLY A 164 27.44 -2.25 9.91
N ALA A 165 27.06 -3.48 9.58
CA ALA A 165 27.39 -4.65 10.41
C ALA A 165 28.91 -4.81 10.58
N LEU A 166 29.66 -4.77 9.48
CA LEU A 166 31.12 -4.90 9.50
C LEU A 166 31.77 -3.84 10.38
N MET A 167 31.40 -2.56 10.20
CA MET A 167 31.92 -1.46 11.02
C MET A 167 31.54 -1.63 12.50
N GLY A 168 30.32 -2.08 12.79
CA GLY A 168 29.86 -2.30 14.16
C GLY A 168 30.63 -3.40 14.89
N GLU A 169 31.03 -4.44 14.17
CA GLU A 169 31.83 -5.54 14.73
C GLU A 169 33.32 -5.17 14.84
N GLN A 170 33.88 -4.48 13.85
CA GLN A 170 35.24 -3.93 13.90
C GLN A 170 35.41 -2.97 15.09
N TRP A 171 34.43 -2.10 15.33
CA TRP A 171 34.45 -1.20 16.48
C TRP A 171 34.39 -1.96 17.82
N LYS A 172 33.86 -3.18 17.83
CA LYS A 172 33.87 -4.06 18.99
C LYS A 172 35.19 -4.83 19.16
N GLY A 173 36.17 -4.61 18.28
CA GLY A 173 37.49 -5.24 18.31
C GLY A 173 37.50 -6.67 17.74
N ARG A 174 36.50 -7.04 16.93
CA ARG A 174 36.49 -8.36 16.27
C ARG A 174 37.43 -8.39 15.08
N ASP A 175 37.90 -9.57 14.75
CA ASP A 175 38.74 -9.78 13.59
C ASP A 175 37.98 -9.45 12.28
N LEU A 176 38.73 -9.06 11.25
CA LEU A 176 38.16 -8.67 9.96
C LEU A 176 37.40 -9.82 9.30
N ASP A 177 37.94 -11.04 9.36
CA ASP A 177 37.31 -12.22 8.73
C ASP A 177 35.98 -12.57 9.40
N GLU A 178 35.90 -12.42 10.73
CA GLU A 178 34.67 -12.61 11.48
C GLU A 178 33.64 -11.51 11.15
N SER A 179 34.10 -10.27 11.07
CA SER A 179 33.26 -9.10 10.76
C SER A 179 32.69 -9.16 9.34
N LEU A 180 33.48 -9.66 8.37
CA LEU A 180 33.05 -9.88 6.99
C LEU A 180 31.92 -10.92 6.92
N LYS A 181 32.06 -12.04 7.64
CA LYS A 181 31.01 -13.08 7.71
C LYS A 181 29.70 -12.54 8.28
N ILE A 182 29.78 -11.74 9.35
CA ILE A 182 28.62 -11.10 9.97
C ILE A 182 27.99 -10.08 9.01
N GLY A 183 28.81 -9.29 8.31
CA GLY A 183 28.36 -8.39 7.26
C GLY A 183 27.61 -9.10 6.13
N GLN A 184 28.13 -10.22 5.62
CA GLN A 184 27.46 -11.01 4.57
C GLN A 184 26.10 -11.53 5.04
N ALA A 185 26.00 -11.95 6.30
CA ALA A 185 24.73 -12.37 6.87
C ALA A 185 23.73 -11.21 7.00
N ALA A 186 24.20 -10.00 7.32
CA ALA A 186 23.37 -8.79 7.32
C ALA A 186 22.85 -8.43 5.90
N PHE A 187 23.72 -8.55 4.89
CA PHE A 187 23.37 -8.33 3.48
C PHE A 187 22.22 -9.23 3.04
N TRP A 188 22.38 -10.55 3.20
CA TRP A 188 21.37 -11.52 2.80
C TRP A 188 20.12 -11.44 3.66
N GLY A 189 20.28 -11.18 4.96
CA GLY A 189 19.17 -10.93 5.88
C GLY A 189 18.31 -9.75 5.41
N ARG A 190 18.95 -8.65 4.97
CA ARG A 190 18.24 -7.48 4.45
C ARG A 190 17.50 -7.80 3.15
N LEU A 191 18.15 -8.45 2.18
CA LEU A 191 17.52 -8.82 0.91
C LEU A 191 16.30 -9.72 1.10
N LEU A 192 16.45 -10.80 1.87
CA LEU A 192 15.36 -11.74 2.15
C LEU A 192 14.22 -11.06 2.92
N GLY A 193 14.54 -10.16 3.84
CA GLY A 193 13.58 -9.34 4.56
C GLY A 193 12.74 -8.45 3.63
N THR A 194 13.38 -7.73 2.71
CA THR A 194 12.69 -6.88 1.73
C THR A 194 11.82 -7.71 0.78
N VAL A 195 12.27 -8.89 0.34
CA VAL A 195 11.46 -9.81 -0.47
C VAL A 195 10.21 -10.26 0.29
N ALA A 196 10.38 -10.72 1.55
CA ALA A 196 9.26 -11.16 2.38
C ALA A 196 8.25 -10.02 2.62
N LYS A 197 8.72 -8.83 2.96
CA LYS A 197 7.88 -7.63 3.14
C LYS A 197 7.13 -7.24 1.88
N THR A 198 7.78 -7.34 0.72
CA THR A 198 7.15 -7.07 -0.59
C THR A 198 6.09 -8.12 -0.92
N ALA A 199 6.33 -9.39 -0.62
CA ALA A 199 5.33 -10.45 -0.79
C ALA A 199 4.10 -10.21 0.10
N VAL A 200 4.30 -9.79 1.35
CA VAL A 200 3.20 -9.38 2.24
C VAL A 200 2.43 -8.18 1.66
N GLY A 201 3.13 -7.20 1.10
CA GLY A 201 2.48 -6.09 0.38
C GLY A 201 1.63 -6.54 -0.81
N ALA A 202 2.05 -7.57 -1.55
CA ALA A 202 1.24 -8.14 -2.63
C ALA A 202 -0.03 -8.81 -2.09
N VAL A 203 0.06 -9.52 -0.96
CA VAL A 203 -1.10 -10.10 -0.26
C VAL A 203 -2.06 -9.00 0.19
N MET A 204 -1.55 -7.87 0.70
CA MET A 204 -2.37 -6.71 1.08
C MET A 204 -3.19 -6.17 -0.10
N VAL A 205 -2.57 -6.03 -1.29
CA VAL A 205 -3.28 -5.62 -2.51
C VAL A 205 -4.38 -6.64 -2.85
N GLY A 206 -4.08 -7.95 -2.79
CA GLY A 206 -5.05 -9.01 -3.03
C GLY A 206 -6.24 -8.97 -2.07
N VAL A 207 -5.99 -8.77 -0.78
CA VAL A 207 -7.03 -8.61 0.25
C VAL A 207 -7.93 -7.41 -0.04
N ALA A 208 -7.36 -6.27 -0.44
CA ALA A 208 -8.13 -5.09 -0.79
C ALA A 208 -8.99 -5.31 -2.05
N ILE A 209 -8.47 -5.99 -3.07
CA ILE A 209 -9.24 -6.36 -4.27
C ILE A 209 -10.41 -7.27 -3.91
N ILE A 210 -10.18 -8.30 -3.09
CA ILE A 210 -11.24 -9.21 -2.63
C ILE A 210 -12.32 -8.43 -1.88
N ALA A 211 -11.92 -7.52 -0.99
CA ALA A 211 -12.84 -6.69 -0.22
C ALA A 211 -13.62 -5.66 -1.04
N LEU A 212 -13.16 -5.32 -2.25
CA LEU A 212 -13.89 -4.42 -3.16
C LEU A 212 -14.94 -5.16 -4.02
N ILE A 213 -14.79 -6.48 -4.19
CA ILE A 213 -15.62 -7.28 -5.10
C ILE A 213 -16.67 -8.11 -4.34
N GLY A 214 -16.38 -8.49 -3.08
CA GLY A 214 -17.26 -9.30 -2.23
C GLY A 214 -18.04 -8.49 -1.22
#